data_AF-U9T7K6-F1
#
_entry.id   AF-U9T7K6-F1
#
_cell.length_a   1.000
_cell.length_b   1.000
_cell.length_c   1.000
_cell.angle_alpha   90.00
_cell.angle_beta   90.00
_cell.angle_gamma   90.00
#
_symmetry.space_group_name_H-M   'P 1'
#
loop_
_entity.id
_entity.type
_entity.pdbx_description
1 polymer ?
#
loop_
_entity_poly.entity_id
_entity_poly.type
_entity_poly.pdbx_seq_one_letter_code
_entity_poly.pdbx_strand_id
1 'polypeptide(L)'
;MSAMLTKAKPLFRIRFGTNFSREVYSLETSTDAACKYYQLLSIEKERKTRPLKINSRIRPFSELSYSTKRRKMLSLSQHILDIVEAEKENKFHPTDQIELNQIKFKTCNGLYEINFGQLDKMKEIKKIEAVVKSLDKGYISREAYRSLARIKPNIPREGAVSDARQRINSEMKKVIPLTLVNLSQPTVFDPITEEPDITDNIIITNILESIGKGGQRRVTDILNYIVPSYVKQEILIPEVSTLHIRISGDGRNVGRKVKHVMIVMTLLNNLSGLQKLENYYTLVLYPGAETYESLKNVLVPLISDLCNLKKNGFNQIGGNHWPVELYFSSDWKFLAICLGIKAANAQYFCPWCDCRKDEINIKSKTINKSMDNIKKNYNQTNGHTDYGS
;
A
#
# COMPACT_ATOMS: atom_id res chain seq x y z
N MET A 1 -45.52 -83.66 -67.75
CA MET A 1 -45.40 -82.27 -67.24
C MET A 1 -45.01 -82.33 -65.78
N SER A 2 -43.74 -82.03 -65.47
CA SER A 2 -43.20 -82.01 -64.10
C SER A 2 -43.41 -80.61 -63.52
N ALA A 3 -44.23 -80.48 -62.49
CA ALA A 3 -44.40 -79.24 -61.73
C ALA A 3 -43.54 -79.32 -60.46
N MET A 4 -42.37 -78.69 -60.50
CA MET A 4 -41.53 -78.48 -59.31
C MET A 4 -42.24 -77.50 -58.37
N LEU A 5 -42.71 -78.01 -57.22
CA LEU A 5 -43.11 -77.20 -56.07
C LEU A 5 -41.85 -76.57 -55.45
N THR A 6 -41.59 -75.31 -55.78
CA THR A 6 -40.60 -74.48 -55.08
C THR A 6 -41.10 -74.23 -53.66
N LYS A 7 -40.45 -74.82 -52.65
CA LYS A 7 -40.70 -74.53 -51.23
C LYS A 7 -40.44 -73.04 -50.98
N ALA A 8 -41.49 -72.27 -50.71
CA ALA A 8 -41.38 -70.88 -50.30
C ALA A 8 -40.61 -70.79 -48.96
N LYS A 9 -39.57 -69.96 -48.90
CA LYS A 9 -38.83 -69.73 -47.66
C LYS A 9 -39.73 -69.03 -46.62
N PRO A 10 -39.73 -69.46 -45.36
CA PRO A 10 -40.51 -68.81 -44.31
C PRO A 10 -39.97 -67.39 -44.03
N LEU A 11 -40.90 -66.45 -43.80
CA LEU A 11 -40.61 -65.07 -43.43
C LEU A 11 -40.81 -64.91 -41.92
N PHE A 12 -39.76 -64.57 -41.20
CA PHE A 12 -39.78 -64.39 -39.75
C PHE A 12 -40.04 -62.93 -39.42
N ARG A 13 -41.03 -62.63 -38.58
CA ARG A 13 -41.42 -61.25 -38.22
C ARG A 13 -41.55 -61.05 -36.72
N ILE A 14 -41.13 -59.90 -36.23
CA ILE A 14 -41.32 -59.45 -34.84
C ILE A 14 -42.00 -58.09 -34.88
N ARG A 15 -43.18 -57.98 -34.26
CA ARG A 15 -43.87 -56.70 -34.06
C ARG A 15 -43.63 -56.17 -32.65
N PHE A 16 -43.42 -54.87 -32.53
CA PHE A 16 -43.08 -54.22 -31.27
C PHE A 16 -43.51 -52.73 -31.27
N GLY A 17 -43.33 -52.05 -30.14
CA GLY A 17 -43.78 -50.67 -29.94
C GLY A 17 -45.26 -50.58 -29.52
N THR A 18 -45.74 -49.36 -29.26
CA THR A 18 -47.11 -49.10 -28.83
C THR A 18 -48.10 -49.64 -29.86
N ASN A 19 -49.04 -50.49 -29.41
CA ASN A 19 -50.02 -51.18 -30.25
C ASN A 19 -49.41 -51.98 -31.41
N PHE A 20 -48.19 -52.52 -31.26
CA PHE A 20 -47.50 -53.31 -32.29
C PHE A 20 -47.35 -52.57 -33.63
N SER A 21 -47.24 -51.24 -33.57
CA SER A 21 -47.16 -50.35 -34.73
C SER A 21 -45.89 -50.50 -35.57
N ARG A 22 -44.87 -51.22 -35.08
CA ARG A 22 -43.60 -51.42 -35.77
C ARG A 22 -43.31 -52.89 -35.98
N GLU A 23 -42.61 -53.21 -37.05
CA GLU A 23 -42.25 -54.59 -37.43
C GLU A 23 -40.83 -54.63 -37.96
N VAL A 24 -40.09 -55.67 -37.59
CA VAL A 24 -38.86 -56.11 -38.28
C VAL A 24 -39.07 -57.51 -38.79
N TYR A 25 -38.46 -57.81 -39.94
CA TYR A 25 -38.55 -59.13 -40.55
C TYR A 25 -37.21 -59.60 -41.11
N SER A 26 -37.09 -60.92 -41.23
CA SER A 26 -35.97 -61.60 -41.89
C SER A 26 -36.48 -62.72 -42.77
N LEU A 27 -35.88 -62.84 -43.97
CA LEU A 27 -36.08 -63.95 -44.90
C LEU A 27 -35.08 -65.10 -44.65
N GLU A 28 -34.16 -64.92 -43.70
CA GLU A 28 -33.05 -65.84 -43.45
C GLU A 28 -33.36 -66.74 -42.26
N THR A 29 -33.51 -66.17 -41.06
CA THR A 29 -33.77 -66.92 -39.82
C THR A 29 -34.56 -66.09 -38.80
N SER A 30 -35.17 -66.77 -37.83
CA SER A 30 -35.78 -66.13 -36.65
C SER A 30 -34.75 -65.39 -35.80
N THR A 31 -33.52 -65.89 -35.71
CA THR A 31 -32.42 -65.25 -34.96
C THR A 31 -32.02 -63.91 -35.57
N ASP A 32 -31.93 -63.83 -36.90
CA ASP A 32 -31.62 -62.56 -37.59
C ASP A 32 -32.72 -61.51 -37.36
N ALA A 33 -34.01 -61.91 -37.39
CA ALA A 33 -35.11 -61.01 -37.04
C ALA A 33 -35.00 -60.50 -35.58
N ALA A 34 -34.59 -61.36 -34.64
CA ALA A 34 -34.36 -60.99 -33.25
C ALA A 34 -33.16 -60.06 -33.07
N CYS A 35 -32.05 -60.28 -33.78
CA CYS A 35 -30.88 -59.38 -33.77
C CYS A 35 -31.23 -57.98 -34.29
N LYS A 36 -31.97 -57.89 -35.40
CA LYS A 36 -32.47 -56.62 -35.96
C LYS A 36 -33.38 -55.88 -34.97
N TYR A 37 -34.24 -56.60 -34.26
CA TYR A 37 -35.06 -56.03 -33.18
C TYR A 37 -34.20 -55.47 -32.03
N TYR A 38 -33.21 -56.24 -31.57
CA TYR A 38 -32.31 -55.82 -30.49
C TYR A 38 -31.48 -54.58 -30.85
N GLN A 39 -30.99 -54.47 -32.09
CA GLN A 39 -30.28 -53.26 -32.54
C GLN A 39 -31.17 -52.01 -32.48
N LEU A 40 -32.43 -52.11 -32.92
CA LEU A 40 -33.36 -50.98 -32.84
C LEU A 40 -33.69 -50.59 -31.40
N LEU A 41 -33.84 -51.56 -30.50
CA LEU A 41 -34.02 -51.33 -29.06
C LEU A 41 -32.82 -50.62 -28.43
N SER A 42 -31.60 -50.97 -28.82
CA SER A 42 -30.37 -50.33 -28.35
C SER A 42 -30.28 -48.88 -28.83
N ILE A 43 -30.60 -48.62 -30.10
CA ILE A 43 -30.68 -47.26 -30.66
C ILE A 43 -31.78 -46.44 -29.95
N GLU A 44 -32.91 -47.04 -29.59
CA GLU A 44 -33.97 -46.36 -28.83
C GLU A 44 -33.58 -46.09 -27.37
N LYS A 45 -32.80 -46.97 -26.73
CA LYS A 45 -32.22 -46.71 -25.41
C LYS A 45 -31.24 -45.52 -25.46
N GLU A 46 -30.39 -45.44 -26.48
CA GLU A 46 -29.47 -44.32 -26.70
C GLU A 46 -30.18 -43.01 -27.09
N ARG A 47 -31.32 -43.07 -27.79
CA ARG A 47 -32.15 -41.88 -28.05
C ARG A 47 -32.97 -41.41 -26.83
N LYS A 48 -33.19 -42.28 -25.84
CA LYS A 48 -33.82 -41.92 -24.55
C LYS A 48 -32.84 -41.30 -23.54
N THR A 49 -31.52 -41.32 -23.81
CA THR A 49 -30.57 -40.39 -23.20
C THR A 49 -30.78 -38.99 -23.78
N ARG A 50 -31.76 -38.31 -23.19
CA ARG A 50 -32.14 -36.89 -23.25
C ARG A 50 -31.25 -35.99 -24.14
N PRO A 51 -31.82 -35.27 -25.12
CA PRO A 51 -31.23 -34.00 -25.53
C PRO A 51 -31.14 -33.11 -24.29
N LEU A 52 -29.99 -32.47 -24.07
CA LEU A 52 -29.83 -31.41 -23.08
C LEU A 52 -30.93 -30.37 -23.32
N LYS A 53 -32.03 -30.45 -22.56
CA LYS A 53 -32.92 -29.31 -22.35
C LYS A 53 -32.03 -28.23 -21.78
N ILE A 54 -31.70 -27.21 -22.57
CA ILE A 54 -31.22 -25.95 -22.04
C ILE A 54 -32.28 -25.54 -21.03
N ASN A 55 -31.95 -25.64 -19.75
CA ASN A 55 -32.88 -25.32 -18.69
C ASN A 55 -33.10 -23.81 -18.80
N SER A 56 -34.20 -23.39 -19.43
CA SER A 56 -34.52 -21.99 -19.71
C SER A 56 -34.66 -21.13 -18.43
N ARG A 57 -34.58 -21.75 -17.25
CA ARG A 57 -34.48 -21.10 -15.94
C ARG A 57 -33.07 -20.70 -15.53
N ILE A 58 -32.02 -21.23 -16.17
CA ILE A 58 -30.63 -20.89 -15.87
C ILE A 58 -30.20 -19.79 -16.84
N ARG A 59 -30.16 -18.56 -16.32
CA ARG A 59 -29.66 -17.41 -17.10
C ARG A 59 -28.23 -17.67 -17.60
N PRO A 60 -27.90 -17.27 -18.83
CA PRO A 60 -26.55 -17.33 -19.37
C PRO A 60 -25.53 -16.73 -18.40
N PHE A 61 -24.37 -17.37 -18.27
CA PHE A 61 -23.37 -16.94 -17.31
C PHE A 61 -22.93 -15.48 -17.53
N SER A 62 -22.91 -14.98 -18.77
CA SER A 62 -22.69 -13.57 -19.13
C SER A 62 -23.66 -12.59 -18.47
N GLU A 63 -24.93 -12.95 -18.37
CA GLU A 63 -26.02 -12.11 -17.85
C GLU A 63 -26.13 -12.11 -16.32
N LEU A 64 -25.31 -12.92 -15.65
CA LEU A 64 -25.31 -13.00 -14.19
C LEU A 64 -24.57 -11.82 -13.54
N SER A 65 -25.04 -11.40 -12.36
CA SER A 65 -24.30 -10.48 -11.51
C SER A 65 -22.98 -11.08 -11.04
N TYR A 66 -21.99 -10.25 -10.71
CA TYR A 66 -20.68 -10.70 -10.24
C TYR A 66 -20.76 -11.65 -9.04
N SER A 67 -21.61 -11.34 -8.06
CA SER A 67 -21.80 -12.17 -6.86
C SER A 67 -22.40 -13.55 -7.18
N THR A 68 -23.27 -13.61 -8.19
CA THR A 68 -23.88 -14.87 -8.66
C THR A 68 -22.89 -15.69 -9.48
N LYS A 69 -22.12 -15.04 -10.36
CA LYS A 69 -20.99 -15.65 -11.08
C LYS A 69 -20.01 -16.28 -10.08
N ARG A 70 -19.60 -15.53 -9.06
CA ARG A 70 -18.70 -15.99 -7.98
C ARG A 70 -19.25 -17.21 -7.26
N ARG A 71 -20.51 -17.17 -6.80
CA ARG A 71 -21.12 -18.30 -6.07
C ARG A 71 -21.17 -19.57 -6.90
N LYS A 72 -21.53 -19.48 -8.19
CA LYS A 72 -21.53 -20.63 -9.10
C LYS A 72 -20.12 -21.22 -9.28
N MET A 73 -19.12 -20.37 -9.50
CA MET A 73 -17.73 -20.82 -9.66
C MET A 73 -17.21 -21.48 -8.38
N LEU A 74 -17.46 -20.90 -7.20
CA LEU A 74 -17.08 -21.51 -5.92
C LEU A 74 -17.77 -22.84 -5.67
N SER A 75 -19.07 -22.94 -5.96
CA SER A 75 -19.82 -24.19 -5.80
C SER A 75 -19.29 -25.31 -6.70
N LEU A 76 -18.99 -25.03 -7.97
CA LEU A 76 -18.40 -26.01 -8.87
C LEU A 76 -16.99 -26.43 -8.41
N SER A 77 -16.22 -25.46 -7.92
CA SER A 77 -14.85 -25.71 -7.43
C SER A 77 -14.86 -26.59 -6.19
N GLN A 78 -15.77 -26.33 -5.25
CA GLN A 78 -15.95 -27.19 -4.08
C GLN A 78 -16.29 -28.62 -4.51
N HIS A 79 -17.21 -28.78 -5.47
CA HIS A 79 -17.57 -30.11 -5.95
C HIS A 79 -16.39 -30.86 -6.58
N ILE A 80 -15.52 -30.16 -7.33
CA ILE A 80 -14.30 -30.77 -7.87
C ILE A 80 -13.32 -31.14 -6.76
N LEU A 81 -13.16 -30.29 -5.75
CA LEU A 81 -12.32 -30.61 -4.58
C LEU A 81 -12.83 -31.88 -3.89
N ASP A 82 -14.14 -31.97 -3.62
CA ASP A 82 -14.74 -33.12 -2.95
C ASP A 82 -14.48 -34.43 -3.74
N ILE A 83 -14.54 -34.37 -5.08
CA ILE A 83 -14.21 -35.51 -5.96
C ILE A 83 -12.74 -35.89 -5.84
N VAL A 84 -11.83 -34.91 -5.90
CA VAL A 84 -10.38 -35.16 -5.81
C VAL A 84 -10.03 -35.75 -4.45
N GLU A 85 -10.60 -35.23 -3.36
CA GLU A 85 -10.40 -35.74 -2.01
C GLU A 85 -10.95 -37.17 -1.83
N ALA A 86 -12.08 -37.51 -2.45
CA ALA A 86 -12.64 -38.86 -2.40
C ALA A 86 -11.83 -39.88 -3.23
N GLU A 87 -11.27 -39.45 -4.37
CA GLU A 87 -10.54 -40.34 -5.28
C GLU A 87 -9.07 -40.51 -4.89
N LYS A 88 -8.47 -39.58 -4.12
CA LYS A 88 -7.03 -39.61 -3.85
C LYS A 88 -6.59 -40.91 -3.16
N GLU A 89 -7.39 -41.42 -2.22
CA GLU A 89 -7.06 -42.64 -1.45
C GLU A 89 -7.11 -43.91 -2.31
N ASN A 90 -7.86 -43.88 -3.41
CA ASN A 90 -7.98 -45.00 -4.35
C ASN A 90 -6.93 -44.97 -5.47
N LYS A 91 -6.19 -43.86 -5.62
CA LYS A 91 -5.28 -43.61 -6.75
C LYS A 91 -3.83 -43.43 -6.34
N PHE A 92 -3.56 -43.00 -5.11
CA PHE A 92 -2.22 -42.69 -4.61
C PHE A 92 -1.90 -43.52 -3.37
N HIS A 93 -0.61 -43.71 -3.08
CA HIS A 93 -0.19 -44.44 -1.89
C HIS A 93 -0.46 -43.56 -0.65
N PRO A 94 -0.79 -44.13 0.53
CA PRO A 94 -1.07 -43.35 1.74
C PRO A 94 0.07 -42.43 2.22
N THR A 95 1.30 -42.65 1.75
CA THR A 95 2.46 -41.79 2.05
C THR A 95 2.58 -40.59 1.12
N ASP A 96 1.82 -40.56 0.02
CA ASP A 96 1.87 -39.49 -0.97
C ASP A 96 1.06 -38.29 -0.48
N GLN A 97 1.69 -37.12 -0.36
CA GLN A 97 1.03 -35.87 0.03
C GLN A 97 0.44 -35.18 -1.21
N ILE A 98 -0.75 -35.62 -1.61
CA ILE A 98 -1.49 -35.03 -2.74
C ILE A 98 -2.42 -33.93 -2.24
N GLU A 99 -2.29 -32.73 -2.78
CA GLU A 99 -3.17 -31.60 -2.52
C GLU A 99 -3.61 -30.94 -3.83
N LEU A 100 -4.92 -30.67 -3.96
CA LEU A 100 -5.42 -29.83 -5.04
C LEU A 100 -5.08 -28.38 -4.71
N ASN A 101 -4.26 -27.73 -5.54
CA ASN A 101 -3.79 -26.36 -5.28
C ASN A 101 -4.63 -25.28 -5.98
N GLN A 102 -5.09 -25.54 -7.21
CA GLN A 102 -5.77 -24.53 -8.02
C GLN A 102 -6.66 -25.16 -9.09
N ILE A 103 -7.83 -24.55 -9.32
CA ILE A 103 -8.67 -24.80 -10.49
C ILE A 103 -8.80 -23.51 -11.30
N LYS A 104 -8.65 -23.61 -12.62
CA LYS A 104 -8.85 -22.50 -13.56
C LYS A 104 -10.03 -22.79 -14.50
N PHE A 105 -11.00 -21.88 -14.54
CA PHE A 105 -12.12 -21.94 -15.48
C PHE A 105 -11.99 -20.84 -16.52
N LYS A 106 -12.16 -21.17 -17.79
CA LYS A 106 -12.27 -20.19 -18.87
C LYS A 106 -13.74 -20.06 -19.27
N THR A 107 -14.24 -18.84 -19.30
CA THR A 107 -15.57 -18.52 -19.83
C THR A 107 -15.46 -17.44 -20.91
N CYS A 108 -16.55 -17.14 -21.60
CA CYS A 108 -16.63 -15.98 -22.51
C CYS A 108 -16.30 -14.64 -21.83
N ASN A 109 -16.46 -14.54 -20.50
CA ASN A 109 -16.20 -13.32 -19.74
C ASN A 109 -14.77 -13.27 -19.13
N GLY A 110 -13.91 -14.23 -19.47
CA GLY A 110 -12.54 -14.29 -18.98
C GLY A 110 -12.20 -15.55 -18.17
N LEU A 111 -11.02 -15.50 -17.56
CA LEU A 111 -10.43 -16.57 -16.75
C LEU A 111 -10.79 -16.38 -15.27
N TYR A 112 -11.21 -17.45 -14.62
CA TYR A 112 -11.46 -17.54 -13.18
C TYR A 112 -10.45 -18.50 -12.58
N GLU A 113 -9.71 -18.05 -11.57
CA GLU A 113 -8.74 -18.87 -10.85
C GLU A 113 -9.21 -19.02 -9.40
N ILE A 114 -9.32 -20.27 -8.93
CA ILE A 114 -9.72 -20.61 -7.57
C ILE A 114 -8.60 -21.43 -6.96
N ASN A 115 -7.99 -20.89 -5.91
CA ASN A 115 -6.90 -21.55 -5.20
C ASN A 115 -7.48 -22.29 -3.99
N PHE A 116 -6.93 -23.47 -3.73
CA PHE A 116 -7.26 -24.37 -2.65
C PHE A 116 -6.04 -24.50 -1.72
N GLY A 117 -6.28 -24.78 -0.45
CA GLY A 117 -5.25 -24.85 0.59
C GLY A 117 -5.38 -23.75 1.67
N GLN A 118 -4.57 -23.87 2.71
CA GLN A 118 -4.47 -22.84 3.74
C GLN A 118 -3.88 -21.57 3.11
N LEU A 119 -4.67 -20.51 3.12
CA LEU A 119 -4.16 -19.18 2.87
C LEU A 119 -3.05 -18.93 3.90
N ASP A 120 -1.80 -18.90 3.44
CA ASP A 120 -0.69 -18.47 4.26
C ASP A 120 -0.96 -16.99 4.60
N LYS A 121 -1.60 -16.79 5.75
CA LYS A 121 -2.00 -15.47 6.25
C LYS A 121 -0.78 -14.56 6.33
N MET A 122 0.39 -15.12 6.64
CA MET A 122 1.65 -14.36 6.70
C MET A 122 2.08 -13.90 5.30
N LYS A 123 1.96 -14.77 4.30
CA LYS A 123 2.26 -14.42 2.90
C LYS A 123 1.32 -13.35 2.35
N GLU A 124 0.02 -13.43 2.64
CA GLU A 124 -0.92 -12.37 2.25
C GLU A 124 -0.67 -11.05 3.00
N ILE A 125 -0.36 -11.08 4.30
CA ILE A 125 0.04 -9.88 5.04
C ILE A 125 1.27 -9.23 4.39
N LYS A 126 2.33 -10.02 4.15
CA LYS A 126 3.56 -9.54 3.48
C LYS A 126 3.27 -8.97 2.09
N LYS A 127 2.36 -9.58 1.34
CA LYS A 127 1.93 -9.09 0.02
C LYS A 127 1.21 -7.75 0.13
N ILE A 128 0.32 -7.57 1.10
CA ILE A 128 -0.37 -6.30 1.33
C ILE A 128 0.64 -5.23 1.76
N GLU A 129 1.55 -5.54 2.68
CA GLU A 129 2.61 -4.62 3.13
C GLU A 129 3.56 -4.22 1.99
N ALA A 130 3.94 -5.16 1.12
CA ALA A 130 4.73 -4.87 -0.07
C ALA A 130 4.01 -3.92 -1.03
N VAL A 131 2.69 -4.07 -1.17
CA VAL A 131 1.86 -3.14 -1.95
C VAL A 131 1.82 -1.77 -1.28
N VAL A 132 1.56 -1.67 0.03
CA VAL A 132 1.59 -0.39 0.77
C VAL A 132 2.93 0.32 0.52
N LYS A 133 4.04 -0.39 0.72
CA LYS A 133 5.39 0.13 0.47
C LYS A 133 5.59 0.61 -0.97
N SER A 134 5.07 -0.13 -1.94
CA SER A 134 5.20 0.22 -3.37
C SER A 134 4.37 1.45 -3.72
N LEU A 135 3.18 1.61 -3.14
CA LEU A 135 2.36 2.80 -3.33
C LEU A 135 3.04 4.04 -2.75
N ASP A 136 3.62 3.92 -1.56
CA ASP A 136 4.29 5.03 -0.87
C ASP A 136 5.58 5.44 -1.61
N LYS A 137 6.41 4.47 -2.02
CA LYS A 137 7.63 4.74 -2.81
C LYS A 137 7.33 5.25 -4.21
N GLY A 138 6.25 4.78 -4.84
CA GLY A 138 5.85 5.15 -6.19
C GLY A 138 4.99 6.41 -6.27
N TYR A 139 4.67 7.05 -5.14
CA TYR A 139 3.73 8.18 -5.06
C TYR A 139 2.40 7.90 -5.78
N ILE A 140 1.91 6.66 -5.68
CA ILE A 140 0.71 6.22 -6.40
C ILE A 140 -0.52 6.70 -5.63
N SER A 141 -1.35 7.52 -6.28
CA SER A 141 -2.58 8.03 -5.69
C SER A 141 -3.58 6.91 -5.39
N ARG A 142 -4.46 7.15 -4.41
CA ARG A 142 -5.56 6.24 -4.07
C ARG A 142 -6.43 5.91 -5.29
N GLU A 143 -6.72 6.92 -6.10
CA GLU A 143 -7.52 6.76 -7.32
C GLU A 143 -6.80 5.92 -8.38
N ALA A 144 -5.51 6.20 -8.64
CA ALA A 144 -4.70 5.41 -9.57
C ALA A 144 -4.64 3.94 -9.13
N TYR A 145 -4.44 3.69 -7.84
CA TYR A 145 -4.45 2.33 -7.29
C TYR A 145 -5.81 1.65 -7.39
N ARG A 146 -6.92 2.37 -7.11
CA ARG A 146 -8.29 1.85 -7.30
C ARG A 146 -8.53 1.39 -8.72
N SER A 147 -8.11 2.19 -9.70
CA SER A 147 -8.20 1.85 -11.13
C SER A 147 -7.42 0.58 -11.47
N LEU A 148 -6.20 0.44 -10.93
CA LEU A 148 -5.38 -0.77 -11.09
C LEU A 148 -6.04 -2.01 -10.45
N ALA A 149 -6.52 -1.88 -9.20
CA ALA A 149 -7.15 -2.95 -8.45
C ALA A 149 -8.49 -3.41 -9.06
N ARG A 150 -9.16 -2.54 -9.83
CA ARG A 150 -10.35 -2.93 -10.60
C ARG A 150 -10.03 -3.91 -11.72
N ILE A 151 -8.87 -3.77 -12.36
CA ILE A 151 -8.46 -4.56 -13.53
C ILE A 151 -7.73 -5.85 -13.12
N LYS A 152 -6.88 -5.78 -12.08
CA LYS A 152 -6.08 -6.93 -11.61
C LYS A 152 -6.72 -7.56 -10.36
N PRO A 153 -7.34 -8.75 -10.47
CA PRO A 153 -8.02 -9.37 -9.33
C PRO A 153 -7.06 -9.89 -8.25
N ASN A 154 -5.79 -10.13 -8.60
CA ASN A 154 -4.81 -10.75 -7.71
C ASN A 154 -4.08 -9.76 -6.80
N ILE A 155 -4.30 -8.45 -6.96
CA ILE A 155 -3.75 -7.44 -6.04
C ILE A 155 -4.73 -7.14 -4.90
N PRO A 156 -4.24 -6.73 -3.71
CA PRO A 156 -5.09 -6.38 -2.59
C PRO A 156 -6.16 -5.36 -2.96
N ARG A 157 -7.32 -5.44 -2.31
CA ARG A 157 -8.33 -4.38 -2.42
C ARG A 157 -7.92 -3.21 -1.55
N GLU A 158 -8.38 -2.04 -1.95
CA GLU A 158 -8.08 -0.77 -1.27
C GLU A 158 -8.38 -0.81 0.23
N GLY A 159 -9.49 -1.44 0.66
CA GLY A 159 -9.80 -1.60 2.09
C GLY A 159 -8.67 -2.30 2.85
N ALA A 160 -8.16 -3.43 2.33
CA ALA A 160 -7.07 -4.17 2.94
C ALA A 160 -5.75 -3.36 3.01
N VAL A 161 -5.49 -2.54 1.98
CA VAL A 161 -4.34 -1.60 1.97
C VAL A 161 -4.52 -0.51 3.01
N SER A 162 -5.73 0.05 3.15
CA SER A 162 -6.07 1.04 4.16
C SER A 162 -5.89 0.48 5.58
N ASP A 163 -6.43 -0.72 5.84
CA ASP A 163 -6.29 -1.38 7.14
C ASP A 163 -4.83 -1.65 7.48
N ALA A 164 -4.03 -2.06 6.48
CA ALA A 164 -2.59 -2.25 6.66
C ALA A 164 -1.88 -0.93 7.00
N ARG A 165 -2.20 0.17 6.32
CA ARG A 165 -1.67 1.51 6.65
C ARG A 165 -2.03 1.93 8.07
N GLN A 166 -3.28 1.70 8.50
CA GLN A 166 -3.71 2.01 9.87
C GLN A 166 -2.97 1.17 10.92
N ARG A 167 -2.75 -0.12 10.67
CA ARG A 167 -1.93 -0.98 11.54
C ARG A 167 -0.50 -0.48 11.64
N ILE A 168 0.13 -0.18 10.50
CA ILE A 168 1.51 0.35 10.45
C ILE A 168 1.58 1.68 11.21
N ASN A 169 0.63 2.59 11.01
CA ASN A 169 0.58 3.86 11.72
C ASN A 169 0.43 3.68 13.24
N SER A 170 -0.37 2.71 13.67
CA SER A 170 -0.54 2.37 15.09
C SER A 170 0.77 1.85 15.70
N GLU A 171 1.50 0.97 15.01
CA GLU A 171 2.81 0.49 15.47
C GLU A 171 3.85 1.62 15.47
N MET A 172 3.89 2.43 14.42
CA MET A 172 4.76 3.60 14.34
C MET A 172 4.51 4.59 15.49
N LYS A 173 3.25 4.80 15.89
CA LYS A 173 2.90 5.70 17.00
C LYS A 173 3.42 5.19 18.35
N LYS A 174 3.59 3.87 18.53
CA LYS A 174 4.20 3.29 19.74
C LYS A 174 5.70 3.53 19.79
N VAL A 175 6.37 3.47 18.64
CA VAL A 175 7.84 3.54 18.56
C VAL A 175 8.35 4.97 18.42
N ILE A 176 7.66 5.79 17.61
CA ILE A 176 7.96 7.19 17.39
C ILE A 176 6.66 8.00 17.57
N PRO A 177 6.31 8.34 18.82
CA PRO A 177 5.09 9.07 19.13
C PRO A 177 5.02 10.41 18.38
N LEU A 178 3.85 10.70 17.84
CA LEU A 178 3.51 12.02 17.30
C LEU A 178 2.80 12.81 18.40
N THR A 179 3.40 13.91 18.85
CA THR A 179 2.81 14.85 19.79
C THR A 179 2.25 16.05 19.05
N LEU A 180 1.23 16.68 19.62
CA LEU A 180 0.64 17.91 19.09
C LEU A 180 1.10 19.10 19.94
N VAL A 181 1.52 20.17 19.27
CA VAL A 181 1.96 21.43 19.89
C VAL A 181 1.03 22.54 19.41
N ASN A 182 0.51 23.35 20.33
CA ASN A 182 -0.38 24.45 19.98
C ASN A 182 0.37 25.54 19.22
N LEU A 183 -0.23 26.02 18.13
CA LEU A 183 0.20 27.24 17.46
C LEU A 183 -0.47 28.41 18.19
N SER A 184 0.31 29.39 18.63
CA SER A 184 -0.20 30.57 19.34
C SER A 184 -1.04 31.52 18.47
N GLN A 185 -1.54 31.08 17.31
CA GLN A 185 -2.37 31.89 16.41
C GLN A 185 -3.75 31.27 16.22
N PRO A 186 -4.85 32.03 16.41
CA PRO A 186 -6.17 31.58 15.99
C PRO A 186 -6.17 31.46 14.47
N THR A 187 -6.33 30.24 13.97
CA THR A 187 -6.51 30.01 12.54
C THR A 187 -7.91 30.51 12.18
N VAL A 188 -8.01 31.70 11.59
CA VAL A 188 -9.27 32.19 11.01
C VAL A 188 -9.49 31.38 9.74
N PHE A 189 -10.47 30.47 9.75
CA PHE A 189 -10.89 29.75 8.56
C PHE A 189 -12.03 30.52 7.89
N ASP A 190 -11.95 30.67 6.57
CA ASP A 190 -13.12 31.04 5.78
C ASP A 190 -14.12 29.87 5.83
N PRO A 191 -15.42 30.13 6.03
CA PRO A 191 -16.43 29.08 6.00
C PRO A 191 -16.47 28.43 4.61
N ILE A 192 -16.37 27.09 4.58
CA ILE A 192 -16.42 26.28 3.35
C ILE A 192 -17.88 25.89 3.11
N THR A 193 -18.40 26.14 1.91
CA THR A 193 -19.78 25.81 1.48
C THR A 193 -19.90 24.49 0.71
N GLU A 194 -18.81 23.74 0.58
CA GLU A 194 -18.76 22.46 -0.15
C GLU A 194 -19.23 21.29 0.73
N GLU A 195 -19.82 20.27 0.10
CA GLU A 195 -20.16 19.04 0.80
C GLU A 195 -18.89 18.35 1.34
N PRO A 196 -18.91 17.82 2.58
CA PRO A 196 -17.73 17.20 3.16
C PRO A 196 -17.40 15.89 2.45
N ASP A 197 -16.20 15.82 1.85
CA ASP A 197 -15.65 14.61 1.23
C ASP A 197 -15.37 13.47 2.23
N ILE A 198 -15.38 13.76 3.54
CA ILE A 198 -15.03 12.83 4.61
C ILE A 198 -16.19 12.75 5.61
N THR A 199 -16.78 11.56 5.74
CA THR A 199 -17.89 11.27 6.65
C THR A 199 -17.49 10.37 7.83
N ASP A 200 -16.24 9.95 7.91
CA ASP A 200 -15.74 9.10 9.00
C ASP A 200 -15.54 9.93 10.28
N ASN A 201 -16.36 9.65 11.29
CA ASN A 201 -16.34 10.37 12.57
C ASN A 201 -14.97 10.32 13.27
N ILE A 202 -14.22 9.23 13.16
CA ILE A 202 -12.89 9.11 13.78
C ILE A 202 -11.92 10.09 13.10
N ILE A 203 -12.00 10.18 11.76
CA ILE A 203 -11.18 11.13 11.00
C ILE A 203 -11.58 12.57 11.34
N ILE A 204 -12.88 12.85 11.42
CA ILE A 204 -13.40 14.18 11.77
C ILE A 204 -12.91 14.60 13.16
N THR A 205 -13.04 13.74 14.18
CA THR A 205 -12.56 14.05 15.53
C THR A 205 -11.05 14.31 15.56
N ASN A 206 -10.25 13.47 14.88
CA ASN A 206 -8.80 13.69 14.78
C ASN A 206 -8.45 15.02 14.09
N ILE A 207 -9.19 15.41 13.05
CA ILE A 207 -9.00 16.69 12.38
C ILE A 207 -9.30 17.83 13.36
N LEU A 208 -10.45 17.80 14.03
CA LEU A 208 -10.85 18.82 15.00
C LEU A 208 -9.82 18.99 16.12
N GLU A 209 -9.30 17.89 16.66
CA GLU A 209 -8.26 17.92 17.69
C GLU A 209 -6.91 18.49 17.21
N SER A 210 -6.66 18.46 15.90
CA SER A 210 -5.43 18.96 15.26
C SER A 210 -5.51 20.41 14.77
N ILE A 211 -6.71 21.03 14.80
CA ILE A 211 -6.90 22.42 14.36
C ILE A 211 -6.02 23.35 15.20
N GLY A 212 -5.26 24.22 14.51
CA GLY A 212 -4.36 25.17 15.17
C GLY A 212 -3.17 24.52 15.88
N LYS A 213 -2.83 23.26 15.53
CA LYS A 213 -1.69 22.54 16.13
C LYS A 213 -0.68 22.10 15.07
N GLY A 214 0.58 22.04 15.49
CA GLY A 214 1.66 21.38 14.78
C GLY A 214 1.87 19.96 15.28
N GLY A 215 2.22 19.05 14.38
CA GLY A 215 2.71 17.72 14.73
C GLY A 215 4.22 17.73 14.98
N GLN A 216 4.66 17.06 16.04
CA GLN A 216 6.07 16.96 16.40
C GLN A 216 6.46 15.53 16.79
N ARG A 217 7.70 15.17 16.48
CA ARG A 217 8.38 13.96 16.95
C ARG A 217 9.66 14.36 17.69
N ARG A 218 9.97 13.61 18.75
CA ARG A 218 11.23 13.79 19.49
C ARG A 218 12.39 13.28 18.64
N VAL A 219 13.49 14.02 18.62
CA VAL A 219 14.71 13.59 17.90
C VAL A 219 15.20 12.25 18.45
N THR A 220 15.15 12.08 19.77
CA THR A 220 15.59 10.86 20.47
C THR A 220 14.81 9.62 20.03
N ASP A 221 13.49 9.74 19.81
CA ASP A 221 12.66 8.59 19.43
C ASP A 221 12.98 8.14 18.01
N ILE A 222 13.21 9.11 17.11
CA ILE A 222 13.65 8.79 15.75
C ILE A 222 15.05 8.15 15.78
N LEU A 223 15.99 8.71 16.54
CA LEU A 223 17.34 8.13 16.68
C LEU A 223 17.30 6.70 17.21
N ASN A 224 16.53 6.44 18.27
CA ASN A 224 16.35 5.08 18.82
C ASN A 224 15.83 4.10 17.77
N TYR A 225 14.97 4.56 16.86
CA TYR A 225 14.44 3.74 15.78
C TYR A 225 15.46 3.48 14.66
N ILE A 226 16.19 4.51 14.20
CA ILE A 226 17.02 4.41 12.99
C ILE A 226 18.45 3.94 13.26
N VAL A 227 19.05 4.29 14.41
CA VAL A 227 20.45 3.95 14.73
C VAL A 227 20.72 2.44 14.66
N PRO A 228 19.86 1.53 15.20
CA PRO A 228 20.06 0.08 15.04
C PRO A 228 20.21 -0.37 13.59
N SER A 229 19.45 0.25 12.66
CA SER A 229 19.52 -0.08 11.24
C SER A 229 20.85 0.37 10.61
N TYR A 230 21.35 1.53 11.03
CA TYR A 230 22.64 2.06 10.56
C TYR A 230 23.82 1.24 11.09
N VAL A 231 23.72 0.72 12.32
CA VAL A 231 24.71 -0.22 12.87
C VAL A 231 24.72 -1.54 12.09
N LYS A 232 23.55 -2.11 11.79
CA LYS A 232 23.44 -3.34 10.97
C LYS A 232 23.99 -3.18 9.55
N GLN A 233 23.98 -1.96 9.02
CA GLN A 233 24.54 -1.63 7.71
C GLN A 233 26.03 -1.24 7.79
N GLU A 234 26.65 -1.34 8.98
CA GLU A 234 28.04 -0.96 9.24
C GLU A 234 28.35 0.52 8.93
N ILE A 235 27.32 1.37 8.86
CA ILE A 235 27.46 2.83 8.70
C ILE A 235 27.86 3.47 10.02
N LEU A 236 27.38 2.91 11.13
CA LEU A 236 27.71 3.35 12.49
C LEU A 236 28.37 2.20 13.24
N ILE A 237 29.56 2.48 13.78
CA ILE A 237 30.31 1.58 14.63
C ILE A 237 30.17 2.06 16.08
N PRO A 238 29.58 1.25 16.98
CA PRO A 238 29.53 1.52 18.42
C PRO A 238 30.87 1.97 18.99
N GLU A 239 30.85 2.89 19.96
CA GLU A 239 32.04 3.42 20.68
C GLU A 239 33.06 4.19 19.81
N VAL A 240 32.97 4.09 18.48
CA VAL A 240 33.88 4.74 17.53
C VAL A 240 33.20 5.91 16.82
N SER A 241 31.95 5.74 16.40
CA SER A 241 31.28 6.71 15.53
C SER A 241 30.63 7.84 16.32
N THR A 242 30.74 9.06 15.77
CA THR A 242 29.97 10.23 16.20
C THR A 242 28.75 10.40 15.30
N LEU A 243 27.59 10.71 15.88
CA LEU A 243 26.38 11.02 15.12
C LEU A 243 26.45 12.46 14.60
N HIS A 244 26.54 12.61 13.29
CA HIS A 244 26.49 13.92 12.65
C HIS A 244 25.05 14.20 12.20
N ILE A 245 24.31 15.01 12.96
CA ILE A 245 22.89 15.27 12.73
C ILE A 245 22.72 16.63 12.08
N ARG A 246 22.13 16.67 10.89
CA ARG A 246 21.73 17.90 10.21
C ARG A 246 20.27 18.22 10.49
N ILE A 247 19.99 19.45 10.88
CA ILE A 247 18.63 20.02 10.98
C ILE A 247 18.42 21.01 9.83
N SER A 248 17.26 20.94 9.20
CA SER A 248 16.84 21.83 8.11
C SER A 248 15.34 22.07 8.19
N GLY A 249 14.86 23.20 7.69
CA GLY A 249 13.43 23.49 7.55
C GLY A 249 13.12 24.35 6.33
N ASP A 250 11.87 24.31 5.91
CA ASP A 250 11.35 25.10 4.79
C ASP A 250 9.87 25.39 4.99
N GLY A 251 9.44 26.56 4.51
CA GLY A 251 8.05 26.98 4.46
C GLY A 251 7.51 26.90 3.03
N ARG A 252 6.43 26.13 2.83
CA ARG A 252 5.82 25.92 1.51
C ARG A 252 4.33 26.21 1.48
N ASN A 253 3.86 26.80 0.38
CA ASN A 253 2.44 26.89 0.07
C ASN A 253 1.94 25.53 -0.45
N VAL A 254 0.92 24.96 0.21
CA VAL A 254 0.16 23.81 -0.24
C VAL A 254 -1.13 24.32 -0.89
N GLY A 255 -1.16 24.26 -2.23
CA GLY A 255 -2.20 24.91 -3.02
C GLY A 255 -2.13 26.44 -2.93
N ARG A 256 -3.28 27.11 -3.11
CA ARG A 256 -3.36 28.58 -3.11
C ARG A 256 -3.56 29.19 -1.71
N LYS A 257 -4.01 28.41 -0.72
CA LYS A 257 -4.56 28.95 0.53
C LYS A 257 -3.83 28.51 1.79
N VAL A 258 -3.20 27.34 1.81
CA VAL A 258 -2.61 26.79 3.04
C VAL A 258 -1.10 26.88 2.99
N LYS A 259 -0.50 27.45 4.03
CA LYS A 259 0.95 27.44 4.22
C LYS A 259 1.30 26.34 5.20
N HIS A 260 2.41 25.66 4.98
CA HIS A 260 2.97 24.71 5.93
C HIS A 260 4.45 24.99 6.13
N VAL A 261 4.93 24.68 7.32
CA VAL A 261 6.35 24.70 7.65
C VAL A 261 6.74 23.29 8.07
N MET A 262 7.82 22.78 7.50
CA MET A 262 8.37 21.47 7.81
C MET A 262 9.80 21.61 8.31
N ILE A 263 10.14 20.92 9.38
CA ILE A 263 11.49 20.78 9.89
C ILE A 263 11.84 19.29 9.88
N VAL A 264 13.02 18.99 9.34
CA VAL A 264 13.54 17.64 9.14
C VAL A 264 14.92 17.49 9.76
N MET A 265 15.28 16.25 10.07
CA MET A 265 16.64 15.86 10.36
C MET A 265 17.17 14.81 9.38
N THR A 266 18.49 14.79 9.22
CA THR A 266 19.20 13.76 8.45
C THR A 266 20.50 13.37 9.17
N LEU A 267 20.84 12.09 9.14
CA LEU A 267 22.14 11.60 9.61
C LEU A 267 23.16 11.72 8.47
N LEU A 268 24.20 12.53 8.69
CA LEU A 268 25.25 12.77 7.70
C LEU A 268 26.26 11.63 7.58
N ASN A 269 26.25 10.67 8.52
CA ASN A 269 27.09 9.47 8.48
C ASN A 269 26.87 8.64 7.21
N ASN A 270 25.66 8.66 6.63
CA ASN A 270 25.37 7.96 5.38
C ASN A 270 25.50 8.89 4.17
N LEU A 271 26.74 9.15 3.74
CA LEU A 271 27.03 10.03 2.60
C LEU A 271 26.29 9.59 1.32
N SER A 272 26.28 8.28 1.03
CA SER A 272 25.58 7.71 -0.14
C SER A 272 24.06 7.89 -0.08
N GLY A 273 23.52 8.06 1.13
CA GLY A 273 22.11 8.22 1.42
C GLY A 273 21.61 9.65 1.36
N LEU A 274 22.49 10.67 1.33
CA LEU A 274 22.10 12.09 1.44
C LEU A 274 21.17 12.57 0.33
N GLN A 275 21.22 11.93 -0.83
CA GLN A 275 20.35 12.25 -1.98
C GLN A 275 18.97 11.56 -1.90
N LYS A 276 18.80 10.60 -0.98
CA LYS A 276 17.56 9.81 -0.86
C LYS A 276 16.63 10.46 0.16
N LEU A 277 15.41 10.75 -0.27
CA LEU A 277 14.34 11.30 0.59
C LEU A 277 14.04 10.41 1.81
N GLU A 278 14.30 9.10 1.72
CA GLU A 278 14.12 8.13 2.81
C GLU A 278 14.99 8.42 4.04
N ASN A 279 16.03 9.25 3.91
CA ASN A 279 16.94 9.65 4.99
C ASN A 279 16.64 11.05 5.55
N TYR A 280 15.51 11.66 5.16
CA TYR A 280 15.01 12.91 5.72
C TYR A 280 13.84 12.60 6.65
N TYR A 281 14.08 12.72 7.95
CA TYR A 281 13.12 12.38 8.97
C TYR A 281 12.42 13.64 9.46
N THR A 282 11.11 13.74 9.21
CA THR A 282 10.31 14.89 9.68
C THR A 282 10.25 14.91 11.20
N LEU A 283 10.69 16.02 11.78
CA LEU A 283 10.63 16.32 13.21
C LEU A 283 9.41 17.16 13.56
N VAL A 284 9.10 18.15 12.74
CA VAL A 284 8.00 19.09 12.99
C VAL A 284 7.30 19.37 11.67
N LEU A 285 5.97 19.39 11.71
CA LEU A 285 5.13 19.83 10.60
C LEU A 285 3.94 20.61 11.17
N TYR A 286 3.75 21.85 10.72
CA TYR A 286 2.60 22.63 11.15
C TYR A 286 2.01 23.47 10.02
N PRO A 287 0.68 23.69 10.01
CA PRO A 287 0.04 24.68 9.15
C PRO A 287 0.34 26.08 9.67
N GLY A 288 0.64 27.02 8.78
CA GLY A 288 0.93 28.40 9.15
C GLY A 288 2.05 29.02 8.32
N ALA A 289 2.24 30.32 8.51
CA ALA A 289 3.33 31.04 7.88
C ALA A 289 4.65 30.75 8.60
N GLU A 290 5.73 30.64 7.81
CA GLU A 290 7.11 30.64 8.29
C GLU A 290 7.46 32.02 8.84
N THR A 291 7.22 32.22 10.13
CA THR A 291 7.55 33.44 10.88
C THR A 291 8.33 33.11 12.14
N TYR A 292 9.12 34.06 12.64
CA TYR A 292 9.89 33.88 13.87
C TYR A 292 9.00 33.44 15.05
N GLU A 293 7.87 34.13 15.29
CA GLU A 293 6.96 33.78 16.40
C GLU A 293 6.36 32.38 16.26
N SER A 294 6.01 31.96 15.05
CA SER A 294 5.50 30.60 14.82
C SER A 294 6.56 29.55 15.15
N LEU A 295 7.81 29.76 14.72
CA LEU A 295 8.93 28.86 14.97
C LEU A 295 9.32 28.86 16.44
N LYS A 296 9.39 30.02 17.09
CA LYS A 296 9.74 30.18 18.51
C LYS A 296 8.86 29.30 19.40
N ASN A 297 7.56 29.31 19.15
CA ASN A 297 6.60 28.54 19.94
C ASN A 297 6.63 27.04 19.62
N VAL A 298 6.62 26.67 18.34
CA VAL A 298 6.53 25.26 17.94
C VAL A 298 7.83 24.51 18.23
N LEU A 299 8.99 25.17 18.10
CA LEU A 299 10.28 24.51 18.22
C LEU A 299 10.79 24.37 19.65
N VAL A 300 10.07 24.87 20.68
CA VAL A 300 10.51 24.76 22.09
C VAL A 300 10.94 23.33 22.46
N PRO A 301 10.13 22.27 22.18
CA PRO A 301 10.52 20.93 22.58
C PRO A 301 11.70 20.40 21.75
N LEU A 302 11.81 20.81 20.49
CA LEU A 302 12.92 20.40 19.62
C LEU A 302 14.24 21.03 20.08
N ILE A 303 14.22 22.33 20.40
CA ILE A 303 15.40 23.06 20.88
C ILE A 303 15.89 22.45 22.20
N SER A 304 14.98 22.10 23.10
CA SER A 304 15.33 21.39 24.35
C SER A 304 16.08 20.08 24.06
N ASP A 305 15.61 19.28 23.10
CA ASP A 305 16.24 18.03 22.71
C ASP A 305 17.62 18.25 22.10
N LEU A 306 17.75 19.21 21.18
CA LEU A 306 19.01 19.54 20.54
C LEU A 306 20.04 20.05 21.56
N CYS A 307 19.63 20.87 22.52
CA CYS A 307 20.49 21.33 23.61
C CYS A 307 20.99 20.16 24.47
N ASN A 308 20.10 19.23 24.81
CA ASN A 308 20.47 18.03 25.57
C ASN A 308 21.44 17.15 24.77
N LEU A 309 21.16 16.90 23.48
CA LEU A 309 22.02 16.13 22.60
C LEU A 309 23.42 16.75 22.45
N LYS A 310 23.49 18.07 22.29
CA LYS A 310 24.78 18.79 22.19
C LYS A 310 25.61 18.67 23.46
N LYS A 311 24.96 18.72 24.63
CA LYS A 311 25.64 18.70 25.92
C LYS A 311 26.05 17.28 26.34
N ASN A 312 25.13 16.33 26.15
CA ASN A 312 25.20 15.02 26.78
C ASN A 312 25.29 13.87 25.77
N GLY A 313 25.41 14.14 24.46
CA GLY A 313 25.32 13.11 23.44
C GLY A 313 23.95 12.43 23.39
N PHE A 314 23.87 11.29 22.70
CA PHE A 314 22.67 10.47 22.58
C PHE A 314 22.85 9.14 23.33
N ASN A 315 22.01 8.92 24.34
CA ASN A 315 21.91 7.64 25.06
C ASN A 315 20.84 6.77 24.42
N GLN A 316 21.25 5.75 23.68
CA GLN A 316 20.32 4.81 23.04
C GLN A 316 19.65 3.92 24.09
N ILE A 317 18.35 3.68 23.97
CA ILE A 317 17.60 2.80 24.87
C ILE A 317 18.16 1.38 24.75
N GLY A 318 18.70 0.85 25.85
CA GLY A 318 19.32 -0.47 25.89
C GLY A 318 20.51 -0.64 24.96
N GLY A 319 21.18 0.46 24.57
CA GLY A 319 22.25 0.46 23.58
C GLY A 319 23.42 1.35 23.99
N ASN A 320 24.18 1.78 22.99
CA ASN A 320 25.42 2.54 23.20
C ASN A 320 25.15 4.02 23.48
N HIS A 321 26.14 4.64 24.10
CA HIS A 321 26.27 6.08 24.11
C HIS A 321 26.89 6.55 22.79
N TRP A 322 26.33 7.60 22.20
CA TRP A 322 26.80 8.18 20.95
C TRP A 322 27.15 9.66 21.14
N PRO A 323 28.41 10.07 20.89
CA PRO A 323 28.73 11.48 20.74
C PRO A 323 27.90 12.10 19.60
N VAL A 324 27.52 13.37 19.73
CA VAL A 324 26.66 14.05 18.74
C VAL A 324 27.28 15.36 18.30
N GLU A 325 27.34 15.55 17.00
CA GLU A 325 27.60 16.84 16.36
C GLU A 325 26.35 17.32 15.61
N LEU A 326 25.97 18.57 15.84
CA LEU A 326 24.80 19.18 15.23
C LEU A 326 25.19 20.16 14.13
N TYR A 327 24.51 20.04 13.01
CA TYR A 327 24.67 20.89 11.84
C TYR A 327 23.33 21.55 11.52
N PHE A 328 23.33 22.86 11.29
CA PHE A 328 22.12 23.58 10.88
C PHE A 328 22.32 24.17 9.48
N SER A 329 21.43 23.85 8.56
CA SER A 329 21.48 24.37 7.19
C SER A 329 20.12 24.31 6.51
N SER A 330 19.75 25.38 5.83
CA SER A 330 18.47 25.55 5.15
C SER A 330 18.63 26.47 3.95
N ASP A 331 17.52 26.72 3.25
CA ASP A 331 17.44 27.86 2.35
C ASP A 331 17.67 29.17 3.11
N TRP A 332 18.04 30.22 2.36
CA TRP A 332 18.44 31.50 2.94
C TRP A 332 17.31 32.14 3.78
N LYS A 333 16.04 31.99 3.40
CA LYS A 333 14.92 32.64 4.07
C LYS A 333 14.69 32.01 5.44
N PHE A 334 14.68 30.69 5.53
CA PHE A 334 14.53 29.99 6.80
C PHE A 334 15.71 30.29 7.73
N LEU A 335 16.94 30.26 7.20
CA LEU A 335 18.13 30.66 7.95
C LEU A 335 18.03 32.11 8.46
N ALA A 336 17.60 33.03 7.60
CA ALA A 336 17.44 34.44 7.96
C ALA A 336 16.46 34.62 9.11
N ILE A 337 15.33 33.91 9.11
CA ILE A 337 14.34 33.98 10.20
C ILE A 337 14.93 33.42 11.50
N CYS A 338 15.56 32.24 11.47
CA CYS A 338 16.14 31.65 12.68
C CYS A 338 17.30 32.47 13.27
N LEU A 339 18.04 33.19 12.43
CA LEU A 339 19.21 33.99 12.83
C LEU A 339 18.89 35.47 13.04
N GLY A 340 17.62 35.87 12.85
CA GLY A 340 17.18 37.25 13.00
C GLY A 340 17.80 38.21 11.99
N ILE A 341 17.98 37.80 10.73
CA ILE A 341 18.52 38.63 9.65
C ILE A 341 17.39 39.49 9.05
N LYS A 342 17.66 40.78 8.85
CA LYS A 342 16.69 41.79 8.39
C LYS A 342 15.92 41.41 7.13
N ALA A 343 16.64 41.22 6.03
CA ALA A 343 16.08 40.94 4.71
C ALA A 343 17.17 40.58 3.69
N ALA A 344 16.80 39.94 2.59
CA ALA A 344 17.72 39.55 1.53
C ALA A 344 18.34 40.75 0.82
N ASN A 345 17.59 41.86 0.77
CA ASN A 345 18.02 43.11 0.14
C ASN A 345 18.78 44.04 1.10
N ALA A 346 18.97 43.64 2.36
CA ALA A 346 19.71 44.44 3.34
C ALA A 346 21.17 44.63 2.91
N GLN A 347 21.79 45.72 3.38
CA GLN A 347 23.20 45.99 3.11
C GLN A 347 24.10 44.83 3.59
N TYR A 348 23.78 44.26 4.76
CA TYR A 348 24.43 43.07 5.32
C TYR A 348 23.40 41.93 5.36
N PHE A 349 23.43 41.07 4.35
CA PHE A 349 22.44 40.00 4.15
C PHE A 349 23.01 38.60 4.46
N CYS A 350 24.33 38.47 4.54
CA CYS A 350 24.97 37.17 4.72
C CYS A 350 24.88 36.70 6.18
N PRO A 351 24.44 35.45 6.40
CA PRO A 351 24.42 34.85 7.74
C PRO A 351 25.80 34.64 8.37
N TRP A 352 26.84 34.50 7.55
CA TRP A 352 28.15 33.99 7.99
C TRP A 352 29.25 35.04 8.03
N CYS A 353 29.10 36.12 7.26
CA CYS A 353 30.07 37.20 7.26
C CYS A 353 29.43 38.58 7.16
N ASP A 354 30.19 39.62 7.51
CA ASP A 354 29.78 41.02 7.38
C ASP A 354 29.89 41.54 5.95
N CYS A 355 29.59 40.71 4.95
CA CYS A 355 29.67 41.16 3.57
C CYS A 355 28.61 42.22 3.29
N ARG A 356 29.06 43.34 2.74
CA ARG A 356 28.15 44.31 2.17
C ARG A 356 27.65 43.84 0.81
N LYS A 357 26.47 44.33 0.41
CA LYS A 357 25.82 44.00 -0.87
C LYS A 357 26.66 44.35 -2.10
N ASP A 358 27.41 45.45 -2.04
CA ASP A 358 28.36 45.89 -3.07
C ASP A 358 29.60 44.99 -3.18
N GLU A 359 29.83 44.13 -2.20
CA GLU A 359 30.98 43.23 -2.12
C GLU A 359 30.60 41.75 -2.37
N ILE A 360 29.40 41.48 -2.89
CA ILE A 360 28.88 40.11 -3.06
C ILE A 360 29.75 39.22 -3.95
N ASN A 361 30.46 39.81 -4.92
CA ASN A 361 31.30 39.09 -5.87
C ASN A 361 32.69 38.74 -5.33
N ILE A 362 33.03 39.17 -4.10
CA ILE A 362 34.32 38.87 -3.48
C ILE A 362 34.29 37.46 -2.89
N LYS A 363 35.05 36.55 -3.50
CA LYS A 363 35.10 35.12 -3.11
C LYS A 363 36.03 34.80 -1.94
N SER A 364 36.89 35.72 -1.53
CA SER A 364 37.91 35.53 -0.49
C SER A 364 37.43 35.88 0.93
N LYS A 365 36.12 35.87 1.19
CA LYS A 365 35.57 36.31 2.48
C LYS A 365 35.65 35.21 3.52
N THR A 366 36.21 35.55 4.68
CA THR A 366 36.26 34.68 5.85
C THR A 366 34.94 34.74 6.60
N ILE A 367 34.51 33.60 7.15
CA ILE A 367 33.41 33.55 8.12
C ILE A 367 33.88 34.28 9.38
N ASN A 368 33.27 35.41 9.71
CA ASN A 368 33.64 36.24 10.87
C ASN A 368 32.49 36.41 11.88
N LYS A 369 31.27 35.98 11.52
CA LYS A 369 30.14 35.96 12.44
C LYS A 369 30.19 34.72 13.32
N SER A 370 30.26 34.94 14.63
CA SER A 370 30.11 33.87 15.63
C SER A 370 28.68 33.87 16.16
N MET A 371 28.08 32.68 16.25
CA MET A 371 26.73 32.52 16.81
C MET A 371 26.66 32.97 18.27
N ASP A 372 27.73 32.76 19.04
CA ASP A 372 27.81 33.20 20.43
C ASP A 372 27.86 34.73 20.55
N ASN A 373 28.52 35.39 19.60
CA ASN A 373 28.55 36.85 19.54
C ASN A 373 27.22 37.42 19.09
N ILE A 374 26.58 36.83 18.08
CA ILE A 374 25.23 37.22 17.63
C ILE A 374 24.24 37.08 18.79
N LYS A 375 24.27 35.96 19.52
CA LYS A 375 23.36 35.74 20.65
C LYS A 375 23.47 36.79 21.75
N LYS A 376 24.69 37.31 22.01
CA LYS A 376 24.93 38.32 23.05
C LYS A 376 24.69 39.76 22.56
N ASN A 377 25.01 40.05 21.30
CA ASN A 377 25.12 41.41 20.77
C ASN A 377 24.34 41.59 19.44
N TYR A 378 23.21 40.90 19.24
CA TYR A 378 22.48 40.93 17.96
C TYR A 378 22.11 42.35 17.53
N ASN A 379 21.81 43.24 18.49
CA ASN A 379 21.46 44.64 18.25
C ASN A 379 22.65 45.48 17.71
N GLN A 380 23.87 45.09 18.04
CA GLN A 380 25.12 45.70 17.59
C GLN A 380 25.72 44.98 16.38
N THR A 381 25.15 43.84 15.97
CA THR A 381 25.67 43.04 14.86
C THR A 381 25.00 43.43 13.54
N ASN A 382 25.83 43.79 12.55
CA ASN A 382 25.37 44.23 11.25
C ASN A 382 24.47 43.20 10.54
N GLY A 383 23.29 43.65 10.12
CA GLY A 383 22.31 42.84 9.39
C GLY A 383 21.31 42.10 10.27
N HIS A 384 21.42 42.18 11.60
CA HIS A 384 20.53 41.50 12.54
C HIS A 384 19.47 42.43 13.14
N THR A 385 18.33 41.88 13.55
CA THR A 385 17.21 42.56 14.23
C THR A 385 16.93 41.96 15.59
N ASP A 386 16.40 42.81 16.46
CA ASP A 386 15.81 42.39 17.72
C ASP A 386 14.54 41.58 17.47
N TYR A 387 14.59 40.30 17.82
CA TYR A 387 13.41 39.48 17.99
C TYR A 387 13.34 38.97 19.43
N GLY A 388 13.47 39.87 20.42
CA GLY A 388 13.16 39.66 21.83
C GLY A 388 13.59 38.28 22.34
N SER A 389 14.87 38.17 22.68
CA SER A 389 15.51 36.96 23.23
C SER A 389 14.64 36.25 24.27
#